data_AF-A0AA37PNT7-F1
#
_entry.id   AF-A0AA37PNT7-F1
#
_cell.length_a   1.000
_cell.length_b   1.000
_cell.length_c   1.000
_cell.angle_alpha   90.00
_cell.angle_beta   90.00
_cell.angle_gamma   90.00
#
_symmetry.space_group_name_H-M   'P 1'
#
loop_
_entity.id
_entity.type
_entity.pdbx_description
1 polymer ?
#
loop_
_entity_poly.entity_id
_entity_poly.type
_entity_poly.pdbx_seq_one_letter_code
_entity_poly.pdbx_strand_id
1 'polypeptide(L)'
;MGTQSQVVERYLECLAAHDWDGLADTIAEEGLTREGPFCDVVEGKAHYVAYLRKVCTNLKGHRLHVQRVSHVDSRVSYAELSETFEIDSVAITWPECILFEQDTDGLISRVSVFFKQRQADTT
;
A
#
# COMPACT_ATOMS: atom_id res chain seq x y z
N MET A 1 -13.60 -5.36 24.84
CA MET A 1 -13.05 -4.45 23.82
C MET A 1 -12.20 -5.29 22.89
N GLY A 2 -12.79 -5.77 21.79
CA GLY A 2 -12.08 -6.63 20.86
C GLY A 2 -10.97 -5.81 20.19
N THR A 3 -9.78 -6.40 20.08
CA THR A 3 -8.72 -5.91 19.20
C THR A 3 -9.31 -5.79 17.81
N GLN A 4 -9.65 -4.58 17.39
CA GLN A 4 -9.97 -4.29 15.99
C GLN A 4 -8.77 -4.79 15.20
N SER A 5 -8.98 -5.72 14.27
CA SER A 5 -7.89 -6.32 13.50
C SER A 5 -7.13 -5.20 12.80
N GLN A 6 -5.91 -4.92 13.25
CA GLN A 6 -5.04 -3.89 12.67
C GLN A 6 -4.36 -4.42 11.40
N VAL A 7 -5.15 -5.03 10.52
CA VAL A 7 -4.67 -5.69 9.29
C VAL A 7 -4.04 -4.69 8.33
N VAL A 8 -4.52 -3.43 8.32
CA VAL A 8 -3.96 -2.35 7.50
C VAL A 8 -2.60 -1.92 8.04
N GLU A 9 -2.45 -1.77 9.35
CA GLU A 9 -1.16 -1.49 9.97
C GLU A 9 -0.17 -2.63 9.71
N ARG A 10 -0.61 -3.88 9.90
CA ARG A 10 0.22 -5.06 9.60
C ARG A 10 0.63 -5.09 8.13
N TYR A 11 -0.28 -4.80 7.20
CA TYR A 11 0.01 -4.70 5.77
C TYR A 11 1.13 -3.69 5.50
N LEU A 12 1.02 -2.48 6.08
CA LEU A 12 2.00 -1.41 5.89
C LEU A 12 3.36 -1.74 6.51
N GLU A 13 3.37 -2.37 7.69
CA GLU A 13 4.59 -2.86 8.33
C GLU A 13 5.30 -3.91 7.47
N CYS A 14 4.56 -4.90 6.96
CA CYS A 14 5.11 -5.92 6.07
C CYS A 14 5.64 -5.31 4.77
N LEU A 15 4.90 -4.35 4.19
CA LEU A 15 5.32 -3.65 2.98
C LEU A 15 6.62 -2.86 3.21
N ALA A 16 6.74 -2.15 4.34
CA ALA A 16 7.94 -1.41 4.69
C ALA A 16 9.14 -2.33 4.95
N ALA A 17 8.92 -3.51 5.53
CA ALA A 17 9.95 -4.50 5.84
C ALA A 17 10.27 -5.46 4.68
N HIS A 18 9.54 -5.37 3.56
CA HIS A 18 9.59 -6.35 2.46
C HIS A 18 9.28 -7.80 2.92
N ASP A 19 8.43 -7.95 3.93
CA ASP A 19 7.91 -9.25 4.40
C ASP A 19 6.73 -9.68 3.52
N TRP A 20 7.04 -10.32 2.39
CA TRP A 20 6.03 -10.67 1.38
C TRP A 20 5.03 -11.73 1.85
N ASP A 21 5.49 -12.66 2.69
CA ASP A 21 4.63 -13.71 3.24
C ASP A 21 3.69 -13.10 4.29
N GLY A 22 4.22 -12.28 5.20
CA GLY A 22 3.40 -11.55 6.17
C GLY A 22 2.47 -10.53 5.51
N LEU A 23 2.83 -9.95 4.36
CA LEU A 23 1.94 -9.09 3.57
C LEU A 23 0.82 -9.91 2.95
N ALA A 24 1.12 -11.09 2.40
CA ALA A 24 0.11 -11.97 1.83
C ALA A 24 -0.95 -12.38 2.87
N ASP A 25 -0.57 -12.61 4.13
CA ASP A 25 -1.51 -12.99 5.21
C ASP A 25 -2.56 -11.91 5.53
N THR A 26 -2.34 -10.67 5.11
CA THR A 26 -3.28 -9.55 5.34
C THR A 26 -4.32 -9.38 4.22
N ILE A 27 -4.21 -10.17 3.17
CA ILE A 27 -4.94 -10.01 1.91
C ILE A 27 -5.92 -11.17 1.73
N ALA A 28 -7.14 -10.83 1.31
CA ALA A 28 -8.21 -11.78 1.01
C ALA A 28 -7.75 -12.79 -0.05
N GLU A 29 -8.09 -14.07 0.12
CA GLU A 29 -7.71 -15.13 -0.82
C GLU A 29 -8.31 -14.90 -2.21
N GLU A 30 -9.55 -14.41 -2.26
CA GLU A 30 -10.29 -14.17 -3.49
C GLU A 30 -10.73 -12.70 -3.58
N GLY A 31 -10.98 -12.25 -4.81
CA GLY A 31 -11.59 -10.94 -5.05
C GLY A 31 -10.70 -9.72 -4.82
N LEU A 32 -9.43 -9.88 -4.44
CA LEU A 32 -8.52 -8.75 -4.30
C LEU A 32 -8.43 -7.94 -5.60
N THR A 33 -8.61 -6.63 -5.49
CA THR A 33 -8.31 -5.67 -6.55
C THR A 33 -7.43 -4.54 -6.03
N ARG A 34 -6.35 -4.23 -6.75
CA ARG A 34 -5.58 -3.00 -6.55
C ARG A 34 -5.74 -2.07 -7.74
N GLU A 35 -6.04 -0.82 -7.46
CA GLU A 35 -6.00 0.29 -8.41
C GLU A 35 -4.83 1.22 -8.06
N GLY A 36 -3.94 1.43 -9.02
CA GLY A 36 -2.76 2.26 -8.84
C GLY A 36 -2.97 3.74 -9.07
N PRO A 37 -1.93 4.54 -8.79
CA PRO A 37 -2.00 6.00 -8.94
C PRO A 37 -2.15 6.46 -10.40
N PHE A 38 -1.96 5.56 -11.37
CA PHE A 38 -2.16 5.81 -12.80
C PHE A 38 -3.36 5.05 -13.37
N CYS A 39 -4.32 4.69 -12.50
CA CYS A 39 -5.51 3.90 -12.84
C CYS A 39 -5.18 2.50 -13.41
N ASP A 40 -3.98 1.99 -13.15
CA ASP A 40 -3.58 0.63 -13.51
C ASP A 40 -4.14 -0.38 -12.51
N VAL A 41 -4.72 -1.47 -13.01
CA VAL A 41 -5.42 -2.46 -12.19
C VAL A 41 -4.61 -3.76 -12.09
N VAL A 42 -4.49 -4.28 -10.88
CA VAL A 42 -3.92 -5.59 -10.57
C VAL A 42 -4.93 -6.40 -9.77
N GLU A 43 -5.37 -7.52 -10.32
CA GLU A 43 -6.36 -8.40 -9.69
C GLU A 43 -5.73 -9.70 -9.19
N GLY A 44 -6.23 -10.19 -8.07
CA GLY A 44 -5.82 -11.45 -7.45
C GLY A 44 -4.60 -11.34 -6.55
N LYS A 45 -4.67 -11.99 -5.37
CA LYS A 45 -3.65 -11.97 -4.32
C LYS A 45 -2.25 -12.32 -4.82
N ALA A 46 -2.10 -13.47 -5.48
CA ALA A 46 -0.80 -13.94 -5.95
C ALA A 46 -0.14 -12.96 -6.95
N HIS A 47 -0.93 -12.39 -7.87
CA HIS A 47 -0.43 -11.45 -8.85
C HIS A 47 -0.04 -10.12 -8.18
N TYR A 48 -0.84 -9.65 -7.24
CA TYR A 48 -0.56 -8.42 -6.50
C TYR A 48 0.72 -8.52 -5.65
N VAL A 49 0.90 -9.60 -4.89
CA VAL A 49 2.11 -9.82 -4.09
C VAL A 49 3.35 -9.91 -4.98
N ALA A 50 3.26 -10.64 -6.09
CA ALA A 50 4.35 -10.72 -7.07
C ALA A 50 4.69 -9.35 -7.69
N TYR A 51 3.66 -8.55 -8.00
CA TYR A 51 3.80 -7.18 -8.48
C TYR A 51 4.54 -6.29 -7.47
N LEU A 52 4.08 -6.25 -6.21
CA LEU A 52 4.73 -5.46 -5.16
C LEU A 52 6.17 -5.88 -4.93
N ARG A 53 6.43 -7.18 -4.82
CA ARG A 53 7.78 -7.74 -4.68
C ARG A 53 8.69 -7.28 -5.81
N LYS A 54 8.20 -7.31 -7.05
CA LYS A 54 8.95 -6.83 -8.21
C LYS A 54 9.20 -5.32 -8.14
N VAL A 55 8.19 -4.51 -7.85
CA VAL A 55 8.32 -3.04 -7.83
C VAL A 55 9.26 -2.60 -6.71
N CYS A 56 8.96 -2.96 -5.46
CA CYS A 56 9.70 -2.48 -4.29
C CYS A 56 11.15 -2.99 -4.24
N THR A 57 11.44 -4.20 -4.74
CA THR A 57 12.83 -4.72 -4.77
C THR A 57 13.68 -4.00 -5.81
N ASN A 58 13.07 -3.50 -6.90
CA ASN A 58 13.79 -2.75 -7.94
C ASN A 58 13.97 -1.27 -7.59
N LEU A 59 13.22 -0.76 -6.60
CA LEU A 59 13.34 0.61 -6.11
C LEU A 59 14.44 0.70 -5.04
N LYS A 60 15.64 1.09 -5.47
CA LYS A 60 16.76 1.28 -4.55
C LYS A 60 16.41 2.33 -3.48
N GLY A 61 16.71 2.01 -2.22
CA GLY A 61 16.44 2.90 -1.11
C GLY A 61 14.96 3.06 -0.75
N HIS A 62 14.08 2.17 -1.23
CA HIS A 62 12.66 2.13 -0.90
C HIS A 62 12.44 2.22 0.62
N ARG A 63 11.75 3.27 1.05
CA ARG A 63 11.32 3.48 2.45
C ARG A 63 9.89 3.98 2.44
N LEU A 64 9.08 3.39 3.31
CA LEU A 64 7.70 3.79 3.53
C LEU A 64 7.58 4.41 4.91
N HIS A 65 7.01 5.62 4.99
CA HIS A 65 6.76 6.32 6.25
C HIS A 65 5.27 6.60 6.40
N VAL A 66 4.61 5.82 7.27
CA VAL A 66 3.19 6.01 7.60
C VAL A 66 3.06 7.20 8.54
N GLN A 67 2.30 8.21 8.12
CA GLN A 67 2.00 9.38 8.94
C GLN A 67 0.78 9.12 9.82
N ARG A 68 -0.25 8.51 9.25
CA ARG A 68 -1.52 8.25 9.94
C ARG A 68 -2.29 7.15 9.23
N VAL A 69 -2.91 6.27 10.02
CA VAL A 69 -4.01 5.40 9.58
C VAL A 69 -5.30 5.90 10.22
N SER A 70 -6.30 6.19 9.39
CA SER A 70 -7.63 6.61 9.83
C SER A 70 -8.64 5.51 9.49
N HIS A 71 -9.22 4.90 10.51
CA HIS A 71 -10.29 3.91 10.36
C HIS A 71 -11.63 4.64 10.29
N VAL A 72 -12.34 4.52 9.17
CA VAL A 72 -13.67 5.11 8.99
C VAL A 72 -14.71 4.25 9.70
N ASP A 73 -14.63 2.94 9.47
CA ASP A 73 -15.43 1.93 10.13
C ASP A 73 -14.64 0.60 10.24
N SER A 74 -15.34 -0.51 10.42
CA SER A 74 -14.75 -1.85 10.52
C SER A 74 -14.17 -2.41 9.22
N ARG A 75 -14.39 -1.75 8.07
CA ARG A 75 -13.98 -2.25 6.75
C ARG A 75 -13.18 -1.25 5.94
N VAL A 76 -13.36 0.04 6.17
CA VAL A 76 -12.73 1.09 5.38
C VAL A 76 -11.70 1.86 6.19
N SER A 77 -10.48 1.94 5.66
CA SER A 77 -9.39 2.69 6.27
C SER A 77 -8.62 3.49 5.22
N TYR A 78 -8.07 4.63 5.64
CA TYR A 78 -7.15 5.44 4.83
C TYR A 78 -5.79 5.52 5.51
N ALA A 79 -4.73 5.30 4.76
CA ALA A 79 -3.36 5.50 5.22
C ALA A 79 -2.73 6.68 4.48
N GLU A 80 -2.39 7.73 5.21
CA GLU A 80 -1.55 8.81 4.72
C GLU A 80 -0.10 8.45 4.97
N LEU A 81 0.71 8.44 3.91
CA LEU A 81 2.09 8.01 4.00
C LEU A 81 2.97 8.74 3.00
N SER A 82 4.27 8.52 3.12
CA SER A 82 5.24 8.97 2.13
C SER A 82 6.13 7.80 1.72
N GLU A 83 6.29 7.64 0.41
CA GLU A 83 7.19 6.64 -0.17
C GLU A 83 8.44 7.36 -0.69
N THR A 84 9.61 6.85 -0.31
CA THR A 84 10.90 7.38 -0.75
C THR A 84 11.64 6.31 -1.54
N PHE A 85 12.17 6.68 -2.70
CA PHE A 85 13.07 5.83 -3.49
C PHE A 85 14.12 6.67 -4.21
N GLU A 86 15.21 6.04 -4.63
CA GLU A 86 16.29 6.70 -5.35
C GLU A 86 16.01 6.71 -6.86
N ILE A 87 16.04 7.90 -7.46
CA ILE A 87 16.11 8.12 -8.92
C ILE A 87 17.43 8.85 -9.20
N ASP A 88 18.23 8.35 -10.14
CA ASP A 88 19.54 8.93 -10.48
C ASP A 88 20.45 9.16 -9.25
N SER A 89 20.40 8.22 -8.30
CA SER A 89 21.10 8.28 -6.99
C SER A 89 20.65 9.42 -6.05
N VAL A 90 19.54 10.08 -6.35
CA VAL A 90 18.92 11.09 -5.50
C VAL A 90 17.68 10.49 -4.84
N ALA A 91 17.61 10.56 -3.51
CA ALA A 91 16.41 10.13 -2.78
C ALA A 91 15.29 11.14 -2.99
N ILE A 92 14.16 10.68 -3.54
CA ILE A 92 12.98 11.49 -3.77
C ILE A 92 11.82 10.88 -2.97
N THR A 93 11.04 11.73 -2.31
CA THR A 93 9.94 11.33 -1.42
C THR A 93 8.61 11.83 -1.95
N TRP A 94 7.64 10.97 -2.14
CA TRP A 94 6.32 11.36 -2.59
C TRP A 94 5.25 11.08 -1.53
N PRO A 95 4.35 12.05 -1.29
CA PRO A 95 3.20 11.84 -0.43
C PRO A 95 2.06 11.15 -1.18
N GLU A 96 1.46 10.17 -0.52
CA GLU A 96 0.31 9.43 -1.02
C GLU A 96 -0.70 9.11 0.07
N CYS A 97 -1.91 8.76 -0.35
CA CYS A 97 -2.96 8.23 0.48
C CYS A 97 -3.43 6.91 -0.12
N ILE A 98 -3.47 5.86 0.68
CA ILE A 98 -3.97 4.55 0.25
C ILE A 98 -5.31 4.29 0.94
N LEU A 99 -6.33 4.04 0.15
CA LEU A 99 -7.61 3.48 0.60
C LEU A 99 -7.49 1.96 0.69
N PHE A 100 -7.95 1.41 1.81
CA PHE A 100 -8.10 -0.01 2.04
C PHE A 100 -9.57 -0.33 2.29
N GLU A 101 -10.07 -1.38 1.65
CA GLU A 101 -11.35 -2.00 2.00
C GLU A 101 -11.12 -3.46 2.39
N GLN A 102 -11.80 -3.89 3.45
CA GLN A 102 -11.77 -5.25 3.96
C GLN A 102 -13.05 -6.00 3.61
N ASP A 103 -12.91 -7.31 3.38
CA ASP A 103 -14.03 -8.22 3.17
C ASP A 103 -14.76 -8.57 4.49
N THR A 104 -15.62 -9.60 4.45
CA THR A 104 -16.34 -10.10 5.63
C THR A 104 -15.44 -10.79 6.66
N ASP A 105 -14.28 -11.28 6.25
CA ASP A 105 -13.32 -11.98 7.11
C ASP A 105 -12.30 -11.01 7.72
N GLY A 106 -12.39 -9.72 7.36
CA GLY A 106 -11.50 -8.67 7.85
C GLY A 106 -10.15 -8.66 7.13
N LEU A 107 -10.04 -9.29 5.96
CA LEU A 107 -8.86 -9.26 5.12
C LEU A 107 -9.00 -8.21 4.02
N ILE A 108 -7.88 -7.65 3.57
CA ILE A 108 -7.87 -6.60 2.54
C ILE A 108 -8.32 -7.19 1.20
N SER A 109 -9.39 -6.64 0.64
CA SER A 109 -9.94 -7.01 -0.67
C SER A 109 -9.87 -5.87 -1.69
N ARG A 110 -9.69 -4.62 -1.25
CA ARG A 110 -9.41 -3.49 -2.15
C ARG A 110 -8.25 -2.66 -1.65
N VAL A 111 -7.37 -2.27 -2.57
CA VAL A 111 -6.34 -1.25 -2.38
C VAL A 111 -6.48 -0.19 -3.47
N SER A 112 -6.57 1.08 -3.13
CA SER A 112 -6.59 2.17 -4.12
C SER A 112 -5.61 3.25 -3.72
N VAL A 113 -4.69 3.60 -4.63
CA VAL A 113 -3.56 4.49 -4.34
C VAL A 113 -3.82 5.87 -4.95
N PHE A 114 -3.87 6.90 -4.10
CA PHE A 114 -4.00 8.30 -4.50
C PHE A 114 -2.68 9.03 -4.26
N PHE A 115 -2.08 9.54 -5.31
CA PHE A 115 -0.75 10.15 -5.22
C PHE A 115 -0.80 11.65 -5.44
N LYS A 116 -0.05 12.42 -4.62
CA LYS A 116 0.07 13.86 -4.86
C LYS A 116 1.07 14.10 -5.98
N GLN A 117 0.58 14.67 -7.08
CA GLN A 117 1.46 15.19 -8.11
C GLN A 117 2.16 16.43 -7.59
N ARG A 118 3.48 16.43 -7.66
CA ARG A 118 4.26 17.66 -7.52
C ARG A 118 3.99 18.52 -8.74
N GLN A 119 3.93 19.83 -8.54
CA GLN A 119 3.90 20.76 -9.66
C GLN A 119 5.11 20.47 -10.54
N ALA A 120 4.91 20.31 -11.85
CA ALA A 120 6.05 20.19 -12.77
C ALA A 120 6.90 21.45 -12.58
N ASP A 121 8.22 21.28 -12.52
CA ASP A 121 9.13 22.43 -12.52
C ASP A 121 8.89 23.18 -13.84
N THR A 122 8.15 24.29 -13.76
CA THR A 122 7.99 25.21 -14.88
C THR A 122 9.36 25.83 -15.11
N THR A 123 10.13 25.24 -16.03
CA THR A 123 11.41 25.79 -16.51
C THR A 123 11.12 26.81 -17.61
#